data_AF-A0A7Y1VMP7-F1
#
_entry.id   AF-A0A7Y1VMP7-F1
#
_cell.length_a   1.000
_cell.length_b   1.000
_cell.length_c   1.000
_cell.angle_alpha   90.00
_cell.angle_beta   90.00
_cell.angle_gamma   90.00
#
_symmetry.space_group_name_H-M   'P 1'
#
loop_
_entity.id
_entity.type
_entity.pdbx_description
1 polymer ?
#
loop_
_entity_poly.entity_id
_entity_poly.type
_entity_poly.pdbx_seq_one_letter_code
_entity_poly.pdbx_strand_id
1 'polypeptide(L)'
;IGVSFGGVLVQEMARHISTRKVIIISSVKQKKEMPRRLIFAKYTKAHKLLPTGIVNNMELLAKYAFGETVTKRLDLYERYISIRNKAYLDWAIDQMVHWDQREYDPGIIHIHGDKDAVFPFQYIKDCIPVEKGTHTMIIHRYKWFNEHLPTIILE
;
A
#
# COMPACT_ATOMS: atom_id res chain seq x y z
N ILE A 1 6.11 2.53 11.20
CA ILE A 1 4.87 1.98 10.58
C ILE A 1 4.77 2.60 9.19
N GLY A 2 4.55 1.80 8.15
CA GLY A 2 4.38 2.27 6.78
C GLY A 2 3.15 1.65 6.13
N VAL A 3 2.42 2.43 5.33
CA VAL A 3 1.20 1.96 4.64
C VAL A 3 1.42 2.01 3.14
N SER A 4 1.00 0.98 2.40
CA SER A 4 1.18 0.90 0.94
C SER A 4 2.65 1.10 0.54
N PHE A 5 2.95 2.03 -0.38
CA PHE A 5 4.32 2.40 -0.74
C PHE A 5 5.15 2.85 0.48
N GLY A 6 4.54 3.49 1.47
CA GLY A 6 5.21 3.82 2.73
C GLY A 6 5.70 2.58 3.49
N GLY A 7 5.06 1.42 3.31
CA GLY A 7 5.52 0.13 3.83
C GLY A 7 6.85 -0.30 3.21
N VAL A 8 7.07 -0.05 1.93
CA VAL A 8 8.37 -0.26 1.26
C VAL A 8 9.42 0.70 1.80
N LEU A 9 9.06 1.98 1.94
CA LEU A 9 9.99 3.00 2.46
C LEU A 9 10.47 2.68 3.89
N VAL A 10 9.59 2.31 4.81
CA VAL A 10 10.01 2.01 6.19
C VAL A 10 10.88 0.76 6.29
N GLN A 11 10.73 -0.19 5.37
CA GLN A 11 11.63 -1.35 5.29
C GLN A 11 13.03 -0.93 4.88
N GLU A 12 13.18 -0.09 3.85
CA GLU A 12 14.49 0.43 3.44
C GLU A 12 15.10 1.31 4.53
N MET A 13 14.30 2.18 5.18
CA MET A 13 14.78 3.00 6.30
C MET A 13 15.33 2.16 7.45
N ALA A 14 14.68 1.05 7.80
CA ALA A 14 15.11 0.16 8.88
C ALA A 14 16.49 -0.50 8.65
N ARG A 15 17.00 -0.48 7.41
CA ARG A 15 18.37 -0.92 7.10
C ARG A 15 19.43 0.09 7.51
N HIS A 16 19.03 1.34 7.71
CA HIS A 16 19.91 2.48 7.98
C HIS A 16 19.79 3.02 9.40
N ILE A 17 18.70 2.71 10.11
CA ILE A 17 18.47 3.16 11.49
C ILE A 17 18.00 2.01 12.35
N SER A 18 18.43 1.98 13.62
CA SER A 18 17.91 1.03 14.59
C SER A 18 16.42 1.26 14.82
N THR A 19 15.59 0.27 14.50
CA THR A 19 14.15 0.30 14.75
C THR A 19 13.76 -0.78 15.75
N ARG A 20 12.90 -0.44 16.70
CA ARG A 20 12.30 -1.45 17.59
C ARG A 20 11.41 -2.43 16.83
N LYS A 21 10.61 -1.93 15.89
CA LYS A 21 9.68 -2.71 15.06
C LYS A 21 9.48 -2.07 13.70
N VAL A 22 9.35 -2.92 12.68
CA VAL A 22 8.89 -2.53 11.34
C VAL A 22 7.50 -3.11 11.13
N ILE A 23 6.51 -2.24 11.07
CA ILE A 23 5.11 -2.62 10.80
C ILE A 23 4.73 -2.07 9.44
N ILE A 24 4.30 -2.95 8.54
CA ILE A 24 3.78 -2.59 7.22
C ILE A 24 2.30 -2.95 7.11
N ILE A 25 1.53 -2.09 6.46
CA ILE A 25 0.07 -2.23 6.31
C ILE A 25 -0.29 -2.09 4.84
N SER A 26 -1.11 -3.01 4.31
CA SER A 26 -1.53 -2.98 2.91
C SER A 26 -0.36 -2.83 1.94
N SER A 27 0.71 -3.62 2.12
CA SER A 27 2.00 -3.42 1.45
C SER A 27 2.58 -4.76 0.98
N VAL A 28 3.87 -4.77 0.68
CA VAL A 28 4.63 -5.96 0.28
C VAL A 28 5.97 -5.98 1.00
N LYS A 29 6.44 -7.18 1.31
CA LYS A 29 7.75 -7.43 1.94
C LYS A 29 8.86 -7.64 0.93
N GLN A 30 8.53 -8.09 -0.27
CA GLN A 30 9.54 -8.42 -1.28
C GLN A 30 8.93 -8.42 -2.68
N LYS A 31 9.80 -8.38 -3.70
CA LYS A 31 9.41 -8.34 -5.11
C LYS A 31 8.51 -9.51 -5.54
N LYS A 32 8.63 -10.69 -4.92
CA LYS A 32 7.78 -11.85 -5.25
C LYS A 32 6.30 -11.63 -4.87
N GLU A 33 6.03 -10.72 -3.93
CA GLU A 33 4.67 -10.35 -3.53
C GLU A 33 4.07 -9.27 -4.44
N MET A 34 4.86 -8.68 -5.35
CA MET A 34 4.40 -7.64 -6.25
C MET A 34 3.47 -8.19 -7.35
N PRO A 35 2.33 -7.53 -7.61
CA PRO A 35 1.40 -7.99 -8.62
C PRO A 35 2.01 -7.87 -10.03
N ARG A 36 1.90 -8.95 -10.80
CA ARG A 36 2.43 -9.03 -12.18
C ARG A 36 1.98 -7.88 -13.08
N ARG A 37 0.77 -7.35 -12.90
CA ARG A 37 0.27 -6.19 -13.68
C ARG A 37 1.09 -4.91 -13.44
N LEU A 38 1.58 -4.70 -12.22
CA LEU A 38 2.42 -3.55 -11.88
C LEU A 38 3.84 -3.76 -12.43
N ILE A 39 4.33 -5.01 -12.40
CA ILE A 39 5.56 -5.40 -13.10
C ILE A 39 5.39 -5.25 -14.62
N PHE A 40 4.21 -5.53 -15.19
CA PHE A 40 3.97 -5.40 -16.63
C PHE A 40 3.92 -3.94 -17.08
N ALA A 41 3.40 -3.03 -16.23
CA ALA A 41 3.47 -1.59 -16.46
C ALA A 41 4.92 -1.08 -16.60
N LYS A 42 5.92 -1.78 -16.02
CA LYS A 42 7.36 -1.57 -16.26
C LYS A 42 7.73 -1.71 -17.74
N TYR A 43 7.32 -2.82 -18.35
CA TYR A 43 7.80 -3.25 -19.67
C TYR A 43 7.17 -2.45 -20.80
N THR A 44 5.93 -2.02 -20.63
CA THR A 44 5.21 -1.24 -21.65
C THR A 44 5.50 0.26 -21.56
N LYS A 45 6.28 0.73 -20.57
CA LYS A 45 6.32 2.13 -20.12
C LYS A 45 4.91 2.70 -19.87
N ALA A 46 3.89 1.85 -19.72
CA ALA A 46 2.52 2.29 -19.49
C ALA A 46 2.35 2.90 -18.11
N HIS A 47 3.33 2.81 -17.20
CA HIS A 47 3.37 3.64 -15.99
C HIS A 47 3.61 5.13 -16.30
N LYS A 48 4.23 5.47 -17.44
CA LYS A 48 4.29 6.84 -17.99
C LYS A 48 3.02 7.22 -18.79
N LEU A 49 2.20 6.23 -19.12
CA LEU A 49 0.85 6.37 -19.70
C LEU A 49 -0.25 6.13 -18.65
N LEU A 50 0.10 5.81 -17.40
CA LEU A 50 -0.83 5.93 -16.29
C LEU A 50 -1.28 7.37 -16.36
N PRO A 51 -2.58 7.62 -16.24
CA PRO A 51 -3.11 8.91 -16.55
C PRO A 51 -2.81 9.87 -15.41
N THR A 52 -1.55 10.26 -15.26
CA THR A 52 -1.15 11.41 -14.47
C THR A 52 -1.57 12.72 -15.16
N GLY A 53 -2.13 12.62 -16.38
CA GLY A 53 -2.99 13.63 -17.01
C GLY A 53 -4.48 13.56 -16.63
N ILE A 54 -4.96 12.50 -15.96
CA ILE A 54 -6.33 12.39 -15.37
C ILE A 54 -6.26 12.62 -13.85
N VAL A 55 -5.36 13.49 -13.39
CA VAL A 55 -5.31 13.95 -11.99
C VAL A 55 -6.55 14.82 -11.64
N ASN A 56 -7.41 15.13 -12.61
CA ASN A 56 -8.65 15.87 -12.39
C ASN A 56 -9.89 15.01 -12.09
N ASN A 57 -9.86 13.68 -12.25
CA ASN A 57 -11.03 12.85 -11.97
C ASN A 57 -10.83 11.94 -10.75
N MET A 58 -11.00 12.58 -9.58
CA MET A 58 -11.00 11.93 -8.27
C MET A 58 -11.90 10.69 -8.22
N GLU A 59 -13.04 10.71 -8.92
CA GLU A 59 -14.00 9.62 -8.92
C GLU A 59 -13.46 8.34 -9.57
N LEU A 60 -12.57 8.48 -10.56
CA LEU A 60 -12.04 7.35 -11.34
C LEU A 60 -10.87 6.67 -10.62
N LEU A 61 -9.95 7.49 -10.07
CA LEU A 61 -8.93 7.03 -9.11
C LEU A 61 -9.60 6.41 -7.88
N ALA A 62 -10.68 7.03 -7.41
CA ALA A 62 -11.38 6.54 -6.26
C ALA A 62 -12.11 5.21 -6.54
N LYS A 63 -12.81 5.09 -7.66
CA LYS A 63 -13.48 3.85 -8.03
C LYS A 63 -12.48 2.70 -8.24
N TYR A 64 -11.31 2.97 -8.81
CA TYR A 64 -10.25 1.96 -9.01
C TYR A 64 -9.60 1.51 -7.69
N ALA A 65 -9.33 2.43 -6.77
CA ALA A 65 -8.70 2.12 -5.49
C ALA A 65 -9.69 1.69 -4.38
N PHE A 66 -10.97 2.09 -4.48
CA PHE A 66 -11.96 2.02 -3.37
C PHE A 66 -13.32 1.37 -3.73
N GLY A 67 -13.61 1.02 -5.00
CA GLY A 67 -14.89 0.40 -5.40
C GLY A 67 -16.06 1.40 -5.54
N GLU A 68 -17.30 0.92 -5.78
CA GLU A 68 -18.45 1.77 -6.15
C GLU A 68 -19.05 2.61 -5.01
N THR A 69 -18.78 2.30 -3.74
CA THR A 69 -19.43 2.94 -2.59
C THR A 69 -18.64 4.14 -2.05
N VAL A 70 -18.28 5.09 -2.93
CA VAL A 70 -17.35 6.19 -2.62
C VAL A 70 -18.01 7.34 -1.84
N THR A 71 -19.30 7.58 -2.02
CA THR A 71 -19.96 8.86 -1.65
C THR A 71 -20.00 9.17 -0.15
N LYS A 72 -20.01 8.19 0.76
CA LYS A 72 -20.13 8.44 2.21
C LYS A 72 -18.81 8.77 2.94
N ARG A 73 -17.66 8.67 2.28
CA ARG A 73 -16.33 8.83 2.93
C ARG A 73 -15.32 9.61 2.11
N LEU A 74 -15.78 10.40 1.14
CA LEU A 74 -14.93 11.22 0.26
C LEU A 74 -13.90 12.05 1.05
N ASP A 75 -14.32 12.76 2.09
CA ASP A 75 -13.42 13.60 2.91
C ASP A 75 -12.27 12.81 3.55
N LEU A 76 -12.53 11.58 4.00
CA LEU A 76 -11.49 10.71 4.57
C LEU A 76 -10.52 10.24 3.48
N TYR A 77 -11.04 9.95 2.29
CA TYR A 77 -10.21 9.58 1.14
C TYR A 77 -9.38 10.76 0.64
N GLU A 78 -9.93 11.97 0.63
CA GLU A 78 -9.20 13.19 0.28
C GLU A 78 -8.04 13.47 1.23
N ARG A 79 -8.28 13.31 2.54
CA ARG A 79 -7.22 13.44 3.55
C ARG A 79 -6.13 12.38 3.37
N TYR A 80 -6.52 11.15 3.04
CA TYR A 80 -5.59 10.05 2.84
C TYR A 80 -4.76 10.16 1.55
N ILE A 81 -5.35 10.64 0.45
CA ILE A 81 -4.67 10.89 -0.84
C ILE A 81 -4.41 12.40 -1.03
N SER A 82 -3.96 13.07 0.02
CA SER A 82 -3.68 14.50 -0.02
C SER A 82 -2.47 14.83 -0.90
N ILE A 83 -1.54 13.88 -1.08
CA ILE A 83 -0.39 14.06 -1.97
C ILE A 83 -0.80 13.71 -3.41
N ARG A 84 -1.04 14.75 -4.21
CA ARG A 84 -1.43 14.68 -5.62
C ARG A 84 -0.37 15.19 -6.57
N ASN A 85 0.84 15.46 -6.06
CA ASN A 85 1.93 15.98 -6.86
C ASN A 85 2.35 14.93 -7.90
N LYS A 86 2.21 15.29 -9.19
CA LYS A 86 2.53 14.42 -10.31
C LYS A 86 3.96 13.88 -10.26
N ALA A 87 4.95 14.73 -9.97
CA ALA A 87 6.35 14.32 -9.92
C ALA A 87 6.59 13.30 -8.80
N TYR A 88 5.97 13.48 -7.64
CA TYR A 88 6.02 12.50 -6.55
C TYR A 88 5.39 11.17 -6.95
N LEU A 89 4.20 11.18 -7.57
CA LEU A 89 3.52 9.94 -7.96
C LEU A 89 4.28 9.18 -9.05
N ASP A 90 4.77 9.88 -10.06
CA ASP A 90 5.61 9.31 -11.11
C ASP A 90 6.87 8.66 -10.52
N TRP A 91 7.54 9.37 -9.61
CA TRP A 91 8.70 8.86 -8.88
C TRP A 91 8.36 7.65 -8.01
N ALA A 92 7.29 7.72 -7.21
CA ALA A 92 6.89 6.63 -6.32
C ALA A 92 6.55 5.36 -7.08
N ILE A 93 5.84 5.48 -8.21
CA ILE A 93 5.54 4.35 -9.09
C ILE A 93 6.83 3.78 -9.69
N ASP A 94 7.72 4.64 -10.18
CA ASP A 94 9.01 4.21 -10.74
C ASP A 94 9.84 3.44 -9.69
N GLN A 95 9.97 3.97 -8.48
CA GLN A 95 10.67 3.30 -7.38
C GLN A 95 10.00 1.98 -7.01
N MET A 96 8.68 1.95 -6.91
CA MET A 96 7.92 0.74 -6.58
C MET A 96 8.11 -0.37 -7.61
N VAL A 97 8.12 -0.02 -8.90
CA VAL A 97 8.33 -0.95 -10.01
C VAL A 97 9.78 -1.47 -10.07
N HIS A 98 10.75 -0.64 -9.68
CA HIS A 98 12.17 -0.98 -9.70
C HIS A 98 12.69 -1.61 -8.39
N TRP A 99 11.87 -1.64 -7.34
CA TRP A 99 12.24 -2.25 -6.07
C TRP A 99 12.54 -3.75 -6.23
N ASP A 100 13.79 -4.15 -5.96
CA ASP A 100 14.32 -5.51 -6.14
C ASP A 100 14.66 -6.21 -4.81
N GLN A 101 13.90 -5.96 -3.75
CA GLN A 101 14.07 -6.69 -2.49
C GLN A 101 13.72 -8.17 -2.69
N ARG A 102 14.71 -9.06 -2.53
CA ARG A 102 14.59 -10.51 -2.72
C ARG A 102 14.40 -11.29 -1.43
N GLU A 103 14.87 -10.71 -0.34
CA GLU A 103 14.80 -11.23 1.03
C GLU A 103 14.29 -10.11 1.92
N TYR A 104 13.49 -10.46 2.92
CA TYR A 104 12.92 -9.51 3.86
C TYR A 104 13.23 -9.96 5.28
N ASP A 105 13.24 -9.01 6.21
CA ASP A 105 13.42 -9.30 7.63
C ASP A 105 12.21 -10.08 8.17
N PRO A 106 12.39 -11.31 8.71
CA PRO A 106 11.32 -12.09 9.31
C PRO A 106 10.62 -11.39 10.50
N GLY A 107 11.26 -10.40 11.12
CA GLY A 107 10.70 -9.57 12.19
C GLY A 107 9.71 -8.50 11.70
N ILE A 108 9.50 -8.35 10.38
CA ILE A 108 8.48 -7.44 9.84
C ILE A 108 7.09 -7.94 10.22
N ILE A 109 6.34 -7.07 10.88
CA ILE A 109 4.92 -7.30 11.14
C ILE A 109 4.13 -6.78 9.95
N HIS A 110 3.50 -7.69 9.21
CA HIS A 110 2.68 -7.36 8.05
C HIS A 110 1.20 -7.51 8.38
N ILE A 111 0.41 -6.44 8.27
CA ILE A 111 -1.05 -6.45 8.38
C ILE A 111 -1.64 -6.26 6.98
N HIS A 112 -2.43 -7.21 6.49
CA HIS A 112 -2.92 -7.18 5.10
C HIS A 112 -4.39 -7.54 4.96
N GLY A 113 -5.07 -6.87 4.03
CA GLY A 113 -6.49 -7.12 3.76
C GLY A 113 -6.70 -8.30 2.81
N ASP A 114 -7.61 -9.20 3.16
CA ASP A 114 -7.97 -10.38 2.33
C ASP A 114 -8.70 -10.03 1.01
N LYS A 115 -9.17 -8.79 0.86
CA LYS A 115 -9.77 -8.19 -0.34
C LYS A 115 -8.92 -7.06 -0.91
N ASP A 116 -7.63 -6.98 -0.58
CA ASP A 116 -6.73 -6.00 -1.18
C ASP A 116 -6.61 -6.28 -2.69
N ALA A 117 -7.19 -5.39 -3.50
CA ALA A 117 -7.14 -5.50 -4.94
C ALA A 117 -5.86 -4.95 -5.54
N VAL A 118 -5.10 -4.08 -4.82
CA VAL A 118 -3.87 -3.39 -5.26
C VAL A 118 -2.65 -4.30 -5.10
N PHE A 119 -2.50 -4.91 -3.92
CA PHE A 119 -1.55 -5.97 -3.63
C PHE A 119 -2.34 -7.24 -3.30
N PRO A 120 -2.67 -8.07 -4.31
CA PRO A 120 -3.56 -9.22 -4.14
C PRO A 120 -3.11 -10.16 -3.03
N PHE A 121 -4.03 -10.44 -2.10
CA PHE A 121 -3.77 -11.30 -0.92
C PHE A 121 -3.16 -12.66 -1.28
N GLN A 122 -3.51 -13.23 -2.45
CA GLN A 122 -2.94 -14.49 -2.94
C GLN A 122 -1.41 -14.48 -3.13
N TYR A 123 -0.77 -13.31 -3.23
CA TYR A 123 0.68 -13.16 -3.32
C TYR A 123 1.33 -12.82 -1.98
N ILE A 124 0.54 -12.48 -0.96
CA ILE A 124 1.02 -12.13 0.37
C ILE A 124 1.06 -13.39 1.23
N LYS A 125 2.19 -13.63 1.88
CA LYS A 125 2.36 -14.73 2.85
C LYS A 125 2.71 -14.18 4.23
N ASP A 126 2.47 -14.95 5.27
CA ASP A 126 2.91 -14.64 6.64
C ASP A 126 2.56 -13.21 7.08
N CYS A 127 1.28 -12.87 6.98
CA CYS A 127 0.72 -11.60 7.43
C CYS A 127 -0.43 -11.85 8.42
N ILE A 128 -0.78 -10.84 9.20
CA ILE A 128 -2.01 -10.76 9.97
C ILE A 128 -3.14 -10.39 8.99
N PRO A 129 -4.03 -11.32 8.64
CA PRO A 129 -5.11 -11.04 7.69
C PRO A 129 -6.21 -10.22 8.37
N VAL A 130 -6.70 -9.19 7.69
CA VAL A 130 -7.87 -8.42 8.10
C VAL A 130 -9.04 -8.82 7.22
N GLU A 131 -10.05 -9.46 7.82
CA GLU A 131 -11.24 -9.96 7.12
C GLU A 131 -11.99 -8.82 6.43
N LYS A 132 -12.39 -9.07 5.17
CA LYS A 132 -13.02 -8.09 4.27
C LYS A 132 -12.19 -6.81 4.15
N GLY A 133 -10.87 -6.86 4.37
CA GLY A 133 -9.97 -5.72 4.30
C GLY A 133 -9.59 -5.43 2.85
N THR A 134 -9.86 -4.24 2.33
CA THR A 134 -9.33 -3.80 1.03
C THR A 134 -7.99 -3.08 1.23
N HIS A 135 -7.35 -2.61 0.15
CA HIS A 135 -6.09 -1.85 0.24
C HIS A 135 -6.17 -0.69 1.24
N THR A 136 -7.34 -0.09 1.37
CA THR A 136 -7.59 1.12 2.15
C THR A 136 -8.27 0.81 3.48
N MET A 137 -8.12 -0.44 3.94
CA MET A 137 -8.66 -0.93 5.22
C MET A 137 -8.25 -0.09 6.42
N ILE A 138 -7.12 0.62 6.38
CA ILE A 138 -6.75 1.54 7.46
C ILE A 138 -7.82 2.63 7.70
N ILE A 139 -8.60 2.99 6.66
CA ILE A 139 -9.66 3.99 6.75
C ILE A 139 -10.98 3.36 7.21
N HIS A 140 -11.35 2.19 6.70
CA HIS A 140 -12.69 1.61 6.90
C HIS A 140 -12.76 0.45 7.89
N ARG A 141 -11.63 -0.18 8.22
CA ARG A 141 -11.46 -1.16 9.31
C ARG A 141 -10.82 -0.52 10.56
N TYR A 142 -10.98 0.80 10.75
CA TYR A 142 -10.41 1.54 11.87
C TYR A 142 -10.69 0.92 13.25
N LYS A 143 -11.85 0.27 13.45
CA LYS A 143 -12.16 -0.45 14.71
C LYS A 143 -11.16 -1.58 14.99
N TRP A 144 -10.88 -2.40 13.98
CA TRP A 144 -9.89 -3.48 14.07
C TRP A 144 -8.52 -2.91 14.43
N PHE A 145 -8.09 -1.84 13.76
CA PHE A 145 -6.82 -1.17 14.06
C PHE A 145 -6.78 -0.57 15.47
N ASN A 146 -7.84 0.12 15.92
CA ASN A 146 -7.87 0.71 17.25
C ASN A 146 -7.81 -0.35 18.36
N GLU A 147 -8.36 -1.54 18.11
CA GLU A 147 -8.36 -2.66 19.05
C GLU A 147 -7.02 -3.42 19.06
N HIS A 148 -6.40 -3.63 17.90
CA HIS A 148 -5.26 -4.55 17.77
C HIS A 148 -3.91 -3.84 17.63
N LEU A 149 -3.87 -2.68 16.94
CA LEU A 149 -2.62 -1.99 16.62
C LEU A 149 -1.84 -1.49 17.84
N PRO A 150 -2.48 -0.96 18.92
CA PRO A 150 -1.75 -0.56 20.13
C PRO A 150 -0.93 -1.71 20.72
N THR A 151 -1.55 -2.89 20.86
CA THR A 151 -0.88 -4.10 21.35
C THR A 151 0.26 -4.52 20.42
N ILE A 152 0.01 -4.57 19.11
CA ILE A 152 1.04 -4.90 18.10
C ILE A 152 2.24 -3.92 18.17
N ILE A 153 2.01 -2.65 18.47
CA ILE A 153 3.10 -1.66 18.65
C ILE A 153 3.85 -1.92 19.96
N LEU A 154 3.15 -2.23 21.04
CA LEU A 154 3.71 -2.29 22.39
C LEU A 154 4.35 -3.63 22.78
N GLU A 155 3.90 -4.76 22.21
CA GLU A 155 4.40 -6.12 22.50
C GLU A 155 5.43 -6.59 21.49
#